data_AF-A0A8S2V478-F1
#
_entry.id   AF-A0A8S2V478-F1
#
_cell.length_a   1.000
_cell.length_b   1.000
_cell.length_c   1.000
_cell.angle_alpha   90.00
_cell.angle_beta   90.00
_cell.angle_gamma   90.00
#
_symmetry.space_group_name_H-M   'P 1'
#
loop_
_entity.id
_entity.type
_entity.pdbx_description
1 polymer ?
#
loop_
_entity_poly.entity_id
_entity_poly.type
_entity_poly.pdbx_seq_one_letter_code
_entity_poly.pdbx_strand_id
1 'polypeptide(L)'
;MATKQTFVDYGLKEKLLMGIYEKGWKSPLCLQEATIMPTLAGRDILVRAKNGSGKTGAYAIPILENIDITKDDPQALVIVTYERALYVGQTSQQLSKHLGIKIMITSGTRVEDYIKPVHVVIVAPSAALHDLMDKSLLPFCNMIIFDGIRKKLVLLPQ
;
A
#
# COMPACT_ATOMS: atom_id res chain seq x y z
N MET A 1 7.23 10.63 30.70
CA MET A 1 6.02 10.76 29.85
C MET A 1 6.41 10.29 28.46
N ALA A 2 5.72 9.32 27.88
CA ALA A 2 6.03 8.90 26.51
C ALA A 2 5.63 10.03 25.55
N THR A 3 6.59 10.61 24.85
CA THR A 3 6.35 11.57 23.76
C THR A 3 5.51 10.86 22.69
N LYS A 4 4.35 11.42 22.37
CA LYS A 4 3.44 10.89 21.36
C LYS A 4 4.14 10.98 19.99
N GLN A 5 4.42 9.85 19.34
CA GLN A 5 5.02 9.84 18.01
C GLN A 5 4.12 10.57 17.01
N THR A 6 4.76 11.20 16.03
CA THR A 6 4.14 11.89 14.90
C THR A 6 4.64 11.27 13.59
N PHE A 7 3.97 11.55 12.48
CA PHE A 7 4.41 11.04 11.18
C PHE A 7 5.76 11.63 10.72
N VAL A 8 6.14 12.80 11.23
CA VAL A 8 7.44 13.44 10.94
C VAL A 8 8.60 12.59 11.46
N ASP A 9 8.40 11.88 12.56
CA ASP A 9 9.43 11.06 13.21
C ASP A 9 9.86 9.85 12.36
N TYR A 10 9.11 9.54 11.29
CA TYR A 10 9.42 8.44 10.36
C TYR A 10 10.31 8.86 9.17
N GLY A 11 10.66 10.14 9.03
CA GLY A 11 11.54 10.61 7.96
C GLY A 11 10.95 10.47 6.54
N LEU A 12 9.62 10.60 6.41
CA LEU A 12 8.90 10.47 5.14
C LEU A 12 9.13 11.67 4.21
N LYS A 13 8.95 11.48 2.90
CA LYS A 13 8.89 12.57 1.90
C LYS A 13 7.93 13.67 2.35
N GLU A 14 8.33 14.93 2.24
CA GLU A 14 7.50 16.09 2.61
C GLU A 14 6.14 16.09 1.91
N LYS A 15 6.13 15.72 0.62
CA LYS A 15 4.92 15.58 -0.20
C LYS A 15 3.95 14.52 0.34
N LEU A 16 4.48 13.42 0.89
CA LEU A 16 3.68 12.38 1.53
C LEU A 16 3.12 12.86 2.87
N LEU A 17 3.94 13.52 3.69
CA LEU A 17 3.51 14.15 4.95
C LEU A 17 2.36 15.14 4.71
N MET A 18 2.45 15.96 3.67
CA MET A 18 1.38 16.89 3.28
C MET A 18 0.07 16.15 2.99
N GLY A 19 0.11 15.06 2.21
CA GLY A 19 -1.08 14.23 1.96
C GLY A 19 -1.66 13.58 3.22
N ILE A 20 -0.79 13.10 4.13
CA ILE A 20 -1.19 12.54 5.43
C ILE A 20 -1.92 13.60 6.28
N TYR A 21 -1.39 14.83 6.35
CA TYR A 21 -2.02 15.88 7.15
C TYR A 21 -3.30 16.44 6.52
N GLU A 22 -3.37 16.56 5.20
CA GLU A 22 -4.61 16.94 4.48
C GLU A 22 -5.73 15.90 4.67
N LYS A 23 -5.38 14.61 4.78
CA LYS A 23 -6.32 13.54 5.16
C LYS A 23 -6.89 13.75 6.58
N GLY A 24 -6.22 14.53 7.42
CA GLY A 24 -6.56 14.78 8.82
C GLY A 24 -5.85 13.86 9.82
N TRP A 25 -4.83 13.10 9.39
CA TRP A 25 -4.09 12.19 10.26
C TRP A 25 -2.96 12.93 10.98
N LYS A 26 -3.20 13.27 12.26
CA LYS A 26 -2.25 14.06 13.07
C LYS A 26 -1.16 13.21 13.72
N SER A 27 -1.51 11.99 14.12
CA SER A 27 -0.60 11.05 14.77
C SER A 27 -0.90 9.62 14.31
N PRO A 28 0.14 8.77 14.21
CA PRO A 28 -0.02 7.36 13.91
C PRO A 28 -0.87 6.63 14.97
N LEU A 29 -1.56 5.59 14.54
CA LEU A 29 -2.23 4.64 15.44
C LEU A 29 -1.23 3.58 15.91
N CYS A 30 -1.49 2.90 17.04
CA CYS A 30 -0.54 1.93 17.63
C CYS A 30 -0.04 0.87 16.63
N LEU A 31 -0.91 0.42 15.71
CA LEU A 31 -0.49 -0.50 14.66
C LEU A 31 0.51 0.14 13.70
N GLN A 32 0.23 1.37 13.26
CA GLN A 32 1.11 2.14 12.37
C GLN A 32 2.46 2.41 13.03
N GLU A 33 2.47 2.80 14.31
CA GLU A 33 3.69 2.98 15.10
C GLU A 33 4.55 1.71 15.11
N ALA A 34 3.92 0.55 15.28
CA ALA A 34 4.60 -0.73 15.33
C ALA A 34 5.08 -1.25 13.96
N THR A 35 4.63 -0.68 12.83
CA THR A 35 4.77 -1.34 11.51
C THR A 35 5.35 -0.45 10.42
N ILE A 36 5.19 0.88 10.46
CA ILE A 36 5.71 1.77 9.41
C ILE A 36 7.23 1.63 9.29
N MET A 37 7.97 1.84 10.38
CA MET A 37 9.44 1.77 10.34
C MET A 37 9.97 0.38 9.96
N PRO A 38 9.46 -0.73 10.53
CA PRO A 38 9.85 -2.06 10.07
C PRO A 38 9.57 -2.30 8.58
N THR A 39 8.45 -1.81 8.04
CA THR A 39 8.11 -1.98 6.62
C THR A 39 9.03 -1.14 5.73
N LEU A 40 9.33 0.10 6.11
CA LEU A 40 10.30 0.96 5.42
C LEU A 40 11.69 0.34 5.38
N ALA A 41 12.06 -0.41 6.42
CA ALA A 41 13.31 -1.17 6.47
C ALA A 41 13.29 -2.47 5.65
N GLY A 42 12.23 -2.73 4.86
CA GLY A 42 12.11 -3.91 4.01
C GLY A 42 11.86 -5.21 4.78
N ARG A 43 11.36 -5.14 6.02
CA ARG A 43 11.05 -6.35 6.81
C ARG A 43 9.68 -6.91 6.46
N ASP A 44 9.61 -8.23 6.43
CA ASP A 44 8.34 -8.94 6.34
C ASP A 44 7.56 -8.84 7.64
N ILE A 45 6.29 -8.45 7.53
CA ILE A 45 5.41 -8.22 8.67
C ILE A 45 4.16 -9.06 8.52
N LEU A 46 3.79 -9.79 9.58
CA LEU A 46 2.47 -10.40 9.74
C LEU A 46 1.71 -9.66 10.85
N VAL A 47 0.56 -9.09 10.50
CA VAL A 47 -0.27 -8.32 11.44
C VAL A 47 -1.66 -8.93 11.57
N ARG A 48 -2.10 -9.10 12.81
CA ARG A 48 -3.50 -9.33 13.14
C ARG A 48 -4.05 -8.13 13.90
N ALA A 49 -4.97 -7.41 13.28
CA ALA A 49 -5.63 -6.28 13.93
C ALA A 49 -7.12 -6.21 13.59
N LYS A 50 -7.89 -5.55 14.46
CA LYS A 50 -9.33 -5.30 14.29
C LYS A 50 -9.60 -4.17 13.28
N ASN A 51 -10.84 -4.03 12.84
CA ASN A 51 -11.24 -2.89 12.01
C ASN A 51 -10.99 -1.56 12.75
N GLY A 52 -10.66 -0.50 12.01
CA GLY A 52 -10.34 0.81 12.58
C GLY A 52 -8.98 0.92 13.26
N SER A 53 -8.13 -0.12 13.22
CA SER A 53 -6.78 -0.11 13.82
C SER A 53 -5.71 0.65 13.01
N GLY A 54 -6.06 1.22 11.86
CA GLY A 54 -5.11 1.96 11.02
C GLY A 54 -4.34 1.12 10.00
N LYS A 55 -4.74 -0.14 9.75
CA LYS A 55 -4.09 -1.06 8.79
C LYS A 55 -3.79 -0.42 7.44
N THR A 56 -4.75 0.28 6.84
CA THR A 56 -4.56 0.88 5.52
C THR A 56 -3.41 1.88 5.51
N GLY A 57 -3.32 2.77 6.51
CA GLY A 57 -2.16 3.66 6.63
C GLY A 57 -0.86 2.90 6.92
N ALA A 58 -0.93 1.81 7.69
CA ALA A 58 0.25 1.03 8.08
C ALA A 58 1.02 0.45 6.89
N TYR A 59 0.33 0.05 5.81
CA TYR A 59 1.00 -0.37 4.57
C TYR A 59 1.02 0.71 3.48
N ALA A 60 0.01 1.58 3.38
CA ALA A 60 -0.03 2.57 2.30
C ALA A 60 1.10 3.59 2.44
N ILE A 61 1.43 4.03 3.66
CA ILE A 61 2.52 4.98 3.89
C ILE A 61 3.87 4.42 3.40
N PRO A 62 4.33 3.24 3.84
CA PRO A 62 5.61 2.71 3.37
C PRO A 62 5.62 2.35 1.87
N ILE A 63 4.49 1.91 1.30
CA ILE A 63 4.38 1.73 -0.16
C ILE A 63 4.67 3.06 -0.86
N LEU A 64 3.90 4.11 -0.54
CA LEU A 64 3.98 5.40 -1.22
C LEU A 64 5.34 6.09 -1.02
N GLU A 65 5.97 5.87 0.13
CA GLU A 65 7.31 6.36 0.41
C GLU A 65 8.35 5.72 -0.51
N ASN A 66 8.24 4.42 -0.80
CA ASN A 66 9.23 3.67 -1.57
C ASN A 66 9.01 3.69 -3.10
N ILE A 67 7.89 4.23 -3.60
CA ILE A 67 7.67 4.32 -5.05
C ILE A 67 8.68 5.28 -5.70
N ASP A 68 9.29 4.80 -6.80
CA ASP A 68 10.08 5.56 -7.75
C ASP A 68 9.21 5.92 -8.97
N ILE A 69 8.86 7.20 -9.10
CA ILE A 69 7.99 7.69 -10.18
C ILE A 69 8.70 7.80 -11.54
N THR A 70 10.00 7.54 -11.61
CA THR A 70 10.75 7.53 -12.88
C THR A 70 10.58 6.22 -13.65
N LYS A 71 9.97 5.20 -13.01
CA LYS A 71 9.68 3.90 -13.59
C LYS A 71 8.18 3.78 -13.85
N ASP A 72 7.83 3.46 -15.09
CA ASP A 72 6.44 3.33 -15.53
C ASP A 72 5.79 1.98 -15.13
N ASP A 73 6.53 1.12 -14.43
CA ASP A 73 6.12 -0.22 -14.03
C ASP A 73 5.50 -0.28 -12.63
N PRO A 74 4.55 -1.20 -12.41
CA PRO A 74 4.00 -1.47 -11.08
C PRO A 74 5.08 -1.93 -10.10
N GLN A 75 5.21 -1.21 -9.00
CA GLN A 75 6.19 -1.48 -7.94
C GLN A 75 5.53 -2.04 -6.68
N ALA A 76 4.24 -1.81 -6.48
CA ALA A 76 3.48 -2.37 -5.37
C ALA A 76 2.17 -3.01 -5.81
N LEU A 77 1.88 -4.18 -5.24
CA LEU A 77 0.63 -4.91 -5.41
C LEU A 77 -0.09 -5.02 -4.07
N VAL A 78 -1.34 -4.57 -3.99
CA VAL A 78 -2.16 -4.63 -2.78
C VAL A 78 -3.40 -5.45 -3.06
N ILE A 79 -3.47 -6.64 -2.46
CA ILE A 79 -4.54 -7.60 -2.63
C ILE A 79 -5.51 -7.43 -1.46
N VAL A 80 -6.75 -7.04 -1.75
CA VAL A 80 -7.79 -6.70 -0.77
C VAL A 80 -9.11 -7.38 -1.09
N THR A 81 -10.04 -7.45 -0.14
CA THR A 81 -11.41 -7.88 -0.46
C THR A 81 -12.12 -6.86 -1.37
N TYR A 82 -13.12 -7.34 -2.14
CA TYR A 82 -13.88 -6.51 -3.08
C TYR A 82 -14.50 -5.27 -2.41
N GLU A 83 -15.10 -5.46 -1.24
CA GLU A 83 -15.72 -4.38 -0.44
C GLU A 83 -14.71 -3.30 0.02
N ARG A 84 -13.41 -3.56 -0.06
CA ARG A 84 -12.35 -2.68 0.46
C ARG A 84 -11.49 -2.03 -0.61
N ALA A 85 -11.47 -2.56 -1.83
CA ALA A 85 -10.62 -2.06 -2.91
C ALA A 85 -10.80 -0.56 -3.16
N LEU A 86 -12.05 -0.10 -3.26
CA LEU A 86 -12.33 1.32 -3.48
C LEU A 86 -11.83 2.20 -2.32
N TYR A 87 -12.10 1.79 -1.08
CA TYR A 87 -11.68 2.54 0.10
C TYR A 87 -10.16 2.64 0.23
N VAL A 88 -9.46 1.52 0.03
CA VAL A 88 -7.99 1.46 0.09
C VAL A 88 -7.38 2.31 -1.02
N GLY A 89 -7.94 2.24 -2.23
CA GLY A 89 -7.50 3.05 -3.36
C GLY A 89 -7.71 4.54 -3.16
N GLN A 90 -8.90 4.96 -2.75
CA GLN A 90 -9.18 6.37 -2.45
C GLN A 90 -8.30 6.90 -1.32
N THR A 91 -8.08 6.11 -0.27
CA THR A 91 -7.17 6.50 0.81
C THR A 91 -5.75 6.66 0.28
N SER A 92 -5.25 5.71 -0.50
CA SER A 92 -3.89 5.77 -1.07
C SER A 92 -3.73 6.95 -2.05
N GLN A 93 -4.76 7.27 -2.83
CA GLN A 93 -4.79 8.44 -3.71
C GLN A 93 -4.76 9.76 -2.92
N GLN A 94 -5.49 9.85 -1.81
CA GLN A 94 -5.46 11.02 -0.93
C GLN A 94 -4.08 11.23 -0.30
N LEU A 95 -3.45 10.15 0.18
CA LEU A 95 -2.10 10.22 0.74
C LEU A 95 -1.03 10.59 -0.32
N SER A 96 -1.20 10.12 -1.55
CA SER A 96 -0.25 10.33 -2.65
C SER A 96 -0.51 11.54 -3.53
N LYS A 97 -1.48 12.39 -3.16
CA LYS A 97 -1.95 13.55 -3.93
C LYS A 97 -0.83 14.43 -4.48
N HIS A 98 0.28 14.56 -3.74
CA HIS A 98 1.41 15.42 -4.08
C HIS A 98 2.64 14.68 -4.63
N LEU A 99 2.58 13.35 -4.75
CA LEU A 99 3.71 12.50 -5.13
C LEU A 99 3.79 12.21 -6.63
N GLY A 100 2.72 12.45 -7.40
CA GLY A 100 2.67 12.09 -8.82
C GLY A 100 2.48 10.59 -9.08
N ILE A 101 2.31 9.79 -8.02
CA ILE A 101 2.12 8.34 -8.09
C ILE A 101 0.77 8.03 -8.76
N LYS A 102 0.80 7.08 -9.68
CA LYS A 102 -0.39 6.54 -10.37
C LYS A 102 -0.82 5.23 -9.72
N ILE A 103 -2.07 5.20 -9.27
CA ILE A 103 -2.68 4.07 -8.57
C ILE A 103 -3.83 3.54 -9.40
N MET A 104 -3.82 2.24 -9.68
CA MET A 104 -4.89 1.53 -10.36
C MET A 104 -5.66 0.65 -9.38
N ILE A 105 -6.98 0.61 -9.51
CA ILE A 105 -7.86 -0.30 -8.77
C ILE A 105 -8.51 -1.23 -9.80
N THR A 106 -8.39 -2.55 -9.63
CA THR A 106 -8.88 -3.53 -10.60
C THR A 106 -9.42 -4.81 -9.93
N SER A 107 -10.30 -5.54 -10.62
CA SER A 107 -10.73 -6.90 -10.26
C SER A 107 -9.73 -7.98 -10.71
N GLY A 108 -8.68 -7.57 -11.43
CA GLY A 108 -7.63 -8.46 -11.94
C GLY A 108 -8.10 -9.39 -13.06
N THR A 109 -9.11 -8.97 -13.82
CA THR A 109 -9.74 -9.79 -14.86
C THR A 109 -9.03 -9.72 -16.21
N ARG A 110 -8.25 -8.66 -16.50
CA ARG A 110 -7.50 -8.49 -17.75
C ARG A 110 -6.21 -7.71 -17.53
N VAL A 111 -5.11 -8.19 -18.14
CA VAL A 111 -3.81 -7.51 -18.14
C VAL A 111 -3.80 -6.37 -19.16
N GLU A 112 -4.62 -6.46 -20.21
CA GLU A 112 -4.70 -5.41 -21.22
C GLU A 112 -5.23 -4.06 -20.69
N ASP A 113 -5.87 -4.05 -19.51
CA ASP A 113 -6.38 -2.84 -18.87
C ASP A 113 -5.27 -1.99 -18.20
N TYR A 114 -4.02 -2.47 -18.16
CA TYR A 114 -2.88 -1.73 -17.60
C TYR A 114 -2.44 -0.58 -18.52
N ILE A 115 -3.07 0.58 -18.39
CA ILE A 115 -2.62 1.82 -19.05
C ILE A 115 -1.43 2.40 -18.28
N LYS A 116 -0.21 2.20 -18.80
CA LYS A 116 1.00 2.80 -18.23
C LYS A 116 0.96 4.34 -18.33
N PRO A 117 1.53 5.06 -17.36
CA PRO A 117 2.24 4.56 -16.18
C PRO A 117 1.32 4.18 -15.01
N VAL A 118 1.62 3.06 -14.34
CA VAL A 118 0.98 2.61 -13.09
C VAL A 118 2.05 2.13 -12.13
N HIS A 119 2.06 2.65 -10.91
CA HIS A 119 3.08 2.32 -9.91
C HIS A 119 2.54 1.46 -8.77
N VAL A 120 1.25 1.62 -8.42
CA VAL A 120 0.57 0.83 -7.39
C VAL A 120 -0.68 0.21 -7.99
N VAL A 121 -0.81 -1.11 -7.84
CA VAL A 121 -1.99 -1.87 -8.26
C VAL A 121 -2.71 -2.37 -7.02
N ILE A 122 -3.97 -2.00 -6.88
CA ILE A 122 -4.86 -2.51 -5.83
C ILE A 122 -5.83 -3.46 -6.50
N VAL A 123 -5.77 -4.73 -6.13
CA VAL A 123 -6.58 -5.78 -6.73
C VAL A 123 -7.60 -6.34 -5.73
N ALA A 124 -8.86 -6.36 -6.15
CA ALA A 124 -9.88 -7.19 -5.55
C ALA A 124 -9.88 -8.54 -6.30
N PRO A 125 -9.38 -9.64 -5.70
CA PRO A 125 -9.34 -10.93 -6.38
C PRO A 125 -10.72 -11.33 -6.90
N SER A 126 -10.81 -11.55 -8.20
CA SER A 126 -11.81 -12.45 -8.79
C SER A 126 -11.21 -13.84 -8.97
N ALA A 127 -12.00 -14.83 -9.42
CA ALA A 127 -11.48 -16.16 -9.73
C ALA A 127 -10.33 -16.16 -10.77
N ALA A 128 -10.15 -15.06 -11.50
CA ALA A 128 -9.09 -14.85 -12.50
C ALA A 128 -7.77 -14.28 -11.94
N LEU A 129 -7.64 -14.05 -10.62
CA LEU A 129 -6.42 -13.46 -10.04
C LEU A 129 -5.15 -14.30 -10.32
N HIS A 130 -5.28 -15.62 -10.44
CA HIS A 130 -4.14 -16.52 -10.67
C HIS A 130 -3.39 -16.15 -11.96
N ASP A 131 -4.10 -15.82 -13.03
CA ASP A 131 -3.49 -15.49 -14.33
C ASP A 131 -2.76 -14.13 -14.31
N LEU A 132 -3.20 -13.21 -13.45
CA LEU A 132 -2.61 -11.89 -13.28
C LEU A 132 -1.30 -11.92 -12.48
N MET A 133 -1.26 -12.74 -11.44
CA MET A 133 -0.09 -12.83 -10.55
C MET A 133 1.10 -13.45 -11.28
N ASP A 134 0.89 -14.51 -12.06
CA ASP A 134 2.00 -15.33 -12.57
C ASP A 134 2.80 -14.76 -13.75
N LYS A 135 2.30 -13.74 -14.49
CA LYS A 135 2.90 -13.40 -15.81
C LYS A 135 3.26 -11.93 -16.07
N SER A 136 2.78 -10.95 -15.31
CA SER A 136 2.93 -9.53 -15.72
C SER A 136 3.30 -8.52 -14.63
N LEU A 137 2.98 -8.76 -13.36
CA LEU A 137 3.15 -7.74 -12.30
C LEU A 137 4.27 -8.08 -11.30
N LEU A 138 4.36 -9.35 -10.87
CA LEU A 138 5.27 -9.75 -9.80
C LEU A 138 6.75 -9.44 -10.04
N PRO A 139 7.32 -9.55 -11.26
CA PRO A 139 8.74 -9.27 -11.49
C PRO A 139 9.17 -7.84 -11.16
N PHE A 140 8.23 -6.89 -11.17
CA PHE A 140 8.50 -5.47 -10.94
C PHE A 140 8.11 -5.00 -9.54
N CYS A 141 7.28 -5.78 -8.84
CA CYS A 141 6.80 -5.46 -7.51
C CYS A 141 7.87 -5.75 -6.45
N ASN A 142 8.24 -4.72 -5.69
CA ASN A 142 9.08 -4.86 -4.49
C ASN A 142 8.24 -4.99 -3.20
N MET A 143 6.93 -4.72 -3.26
CA MET A 143 6.02 -4.85 -2.12
C MET A 143 4.70 -5.53 -2.53
N ILE A 144 4.31 -6.58 -1.79
CA ILE A 144 3.06 -7.32 -2.02
C ILE A 144 2.25 -7.43 -0.73
N ILE A 145 1.11 -6.75 -0.67
CA ILE A 145 0.29 -6.66 0.54
C ILE A 145 -0.94 -7.56 0.38
N PHE A 146 -1.29 -8.29 1.43
CA PHE A 146 -2.53 -9.06 1.51
C PHE A 146 -3.37 -8.57 2.70
N ASP A 147 -4.54 -7.98 2.43
CA ASP A 147 -5.37 -7.34 3.46
C ASP A 147 -6.82 -7.82 3.40
N GLY A 148 -7.26 -8.52 4.46
CA GLY A 148 -8.58 -9.16 4.54
C GLY A 148 -8.60 -10.62 4.10
N ILE A 149 -7.47 -11.18 3.66
CA ILE A 149 -7.34 -12.61 3.39
C ILE A 149 -7.19 -13.34 4.72
N ARG A 150 -8.09 -14.30 5.00
CA ARG A 150 -8.05 -15.12 6.23
C ARG A 150 -6.89 -16.12 6.28
N LYS A 151 -5.99 -16.11 5.28
CA LYS A 151 -4.78 -16.93 5.23
C LYS A 151 -3.55 -16.01 5.23
N LYS A 152 -2.54 -16.45 6.00
CA LYS A 152 -1.27 -15.77 6.34
C LYS A 152 -0.80 -14.76 5.28
N LEU A 153 -0.52 -13.53 5.73
CA LEU A 153 0.29 -12.56 5.00
C LEU A 153 1.67 -13.19 4.78
N VAL A 154 1.98 -13.55 3.53
CA VAL A 154 3.30 -14.02 3.11
C VAL A 154 3.84 -12.94 2.19
N LEU A 155 4.76 -12.13 2.71
CA LEU A 155 5.65 -11.35 1.87
C LEU A 155 6.73 -12.32 1.39
N LEU A 156 6.88 -12.45 0.08
CA LEU A 156 7.94 -13.26 -0.50
C LEU A 156 9.21 -12.41 -0.54
N PRO A 157 10.35 -12.91 -0.03
CA PRO A 157 11.62 -12.25 -0.25
C PRO A 157 11.97 -12.32 -1.74
N GLN A 158 12.58 -11.25 -2.26
CA GLN A 158 13.30 -11.31 -3.53
C GLN A 158 14.61 -12.09 -3.34
#